data_AF-A0A484DHW8-F1
#
_entry.id   AF-A0A484DHW8-F1
#
_cell.length_a   1.000
_cell.length_b   1.000
_cell.length_c   1.000
_cell.angle_alpha   90.00
_cell.angle_beta   90.00
_cell.angle_gamma   90.00
#
_symmetry.space_group_name_H-M   'P 1'
#
loop_
_entity.id
_entity.type
_entity.pdbx_description
1 polymer ?
#
loop_
_entity_poly.entity_id
_entity_poly.type
_entity_poly.pdbx_seq_one_letter_code
_entity_poly.pdbx_strand_id
1 'polypeptide(L)'
;MDRITGNLYLTQPLDREREDRYMFQVHAVAEGSGNAEDPIDVIVKVIDQNDNKPTFAQNTFLGEVPEASPTDLEVIKVEATDIDQPNTANSDIRYRLISQEPQLPSDFLFVINPVTGVIRVNASGLDREKYPTYTLVVQAADMAGEGLTGEAKVILTVTESNDNAPASTQPSVSTTYF
;
A
#
# COMPACT_ATOMS: atom_id res chain seq x y z
N MET A 1 29.40 -13.29 -23.99
CA MET A 1 29.71 -14.73 -24.08
C MET A 1 31.18 -14.87 -24.40
N ASP A 2 31.88 -15.70 -23.64
CA ASP A 2 33.23 -16.12 -24.01
C ASP A 2 33.15 -17.06 -25.21
N ARG A 3 33.90 -16.75 -26.27
CA ARG A 3 33.77 -17.42 -27.58
C ARG A 3 34.33 -18.84 -27.60
N ILE A 4 35.13 -19.23 -26.60
CA ILE A 4 35.82 -20.52 -26.56
C ILE A 4 35.10 -21.47 -25.58
N THR A 5 34.79 -20.99 -24.39
CA THR A 5 34.14 -21.75 -23.31
C THR A 5 32.63 -21.74 -23.41
N GLY A 6 32.05 -20.77 -24.12
CA GLY A 6 30.61 -20.56 -24.17
C GLY A 6 30.01 -19.94 -22.91
N ASN A 7 30.82 -19.54 -21.93
CA ASN A 7 30.33 -18.96 -20.69
C ASN A 7 29.66 -17.60 -20.93
N LEU A 8 28.51 -17.40 -20.31
CA LEU A 8 27.78 -16.12 -20.30
C LEU A 8 28.16 -15.33 -19.04
N TYR A 9 28.31 -14.02 -19.22
CA TYR A 9 28.66 -13.08 -18.15
C TYR A 9 27.79 -11.85 -18.27
N LEU A 10 27.45 -11.27 -17.13
CA LEU A 10 26.82 -9.96 -17.08
C LEU A 10 27.84 -8.88 -17.41
N THR A 11 27.45 -7.92 -18.24
CA THR A 11 28.25 -6.72 -18.53
C THR A 11 27.83 -5.53 -17.68
N GLN A 12 26.63 -5.58 -17.10
CA GLN A 12 26.06 -4.60 -16.19
C GLN A 12 25.18 -5.34 -15.16
N PRO A 13 24.92 -4.75 -13.99
CA PRO A 13 23.91 -5.26 -13.06
C PRO A 13 22.54 -5.41 -13.72
N LEU A 14 21.80 -6.43 -13.30
CA LEU A 14 20.42 -6.63 -13.70
C LEU A 14 19.50 -5.96 -12.67
N ASP A 15 18.36 -5.51 -13.15
CA ASP A 15 17.32 -4.81 -12.39
C ASP A 15 15.99 -5.29 -12.98
N ARG A 16 15.18 -5.98 -12.16
CA ARG A 16 13.95 -6.63 -12.61
C ARG A 16 12.89 -5.59 -12.93
N GLU A 17 12.83 -4.52 -12.13
CA GLU A 17 11.89 -3.41 -12.29
C GLU A 17 12.12 -2.68 -13.61
N ARG A 18 13.36 -2.72 -14.13
CA ARG A 18 13.69 -2.22 -15.47
C ARG A 18 13.40 -3.21 -16.59
N GLU A 19 13.82 -4.46 -16.45
CA GLU A 19 13.62 -5.52 -17.45
C GLU A 19 13.70 -6.90 -16.79
N ASP A 20 12.59 -7.64 -16.79
CA ASP A 20 12.48 -8.94 -16.12
C ASP A 20 12.96 -10.13 -16.96
N ARG A 21 13.21 -9.92 -18.26
CA ARG A 21 13.53 -10.99 -19.20
C ARG A 21 14.36 -10.52 -20.38
N TYR A 22 15.41 -11.28 -20.69
CA TYR A 22 16.22 -11.09 -21.90
C TYR A 22 16.11 -12.33 -22.78
N MET A 23 15.95 -12.13 -24.09
CA MET A 23 15.92 -13.21 -25.08
C MET A 23 16.90 -12.90 -26.19
N PHE A 24 17.79 -13.84 -26.48
CA PHE A 24 18.77 -13.71 -27.55
C PHE A 24 19.12 -15.06 -28.16
N GLN A 25 19.59 -15.04 -29.40
CA GLN A 25 20.00 -16.24 -30.12
C GLN A 25 21.52 -16.41 -30.05
N VAL A 26 21.94 -17.66 -29.85
CA VAL A 26 23.35 -18.05 -29.87
C VAL A 26 23.60 -18.95 -31.06
N HIS A 27 24.68 -18.68 -31.78
CA HIS A 27 25.15 -19.48 -32.91
C HIS A 27 26.51 -20.10 -32.58
N ALA A 28 26.69 -21.37 -32.95
CA ALA A 28 28.00 -22.00 -33.01
C ALA A 28 28.50 -21.98 -34.46
N VAL A 29 29.76 -21.60 -34.68
CA VAL A 29 30.37 -21.59 -36.02
C VAL A 29 31.67 -22.37 -35.95
N ALA A 30 31.81 -23.40 -36.77
CA ALA A 30 33.06 -24.13 -36.88
C ALA A 30 34.14 -23.27 -37.58
N GLU A 31 35.36 -23.29 -37.05
CA GLU A 31 36.46 -22.50 -37.58
C GLU A 31 36.70 -22.82 -39.08
N GLY A 32 36.67 -21.80 -39.93
CA GLY A 32 36.90 -21.93 -41.36
C GLY A 32 35.76 -22.51 -42.20
N SER A 33 34.63 -22.95 -41.61
CA SER A 33 33.54 -23.59 -42.37
C SER A 33 32.57 -22.59 -43.03
N GLY A 34 32.53 -21.34 -42.54
CA GLY A 34 31.58 -20.31 -42.99
C GLY A 34 30.10 -20.59 -42.65
N ASN A 35 29.79 -21.79 -42.15
CA ASN A 35 28.44 -22.24 -41.82
C ASN A 35 28.24 -22.19 -40.30
N ALA A 36 27.23 -21.44 -39.87
CA ALA A 36 26.74 -21.48 -38.50
C ALA A 36 25.80 -22.69 -38.31
N GLU A 37 25.82 -23.30 -37.13
CA GLU A 37 24.74 -24.16 -36.68
C GLU A 37 23.45 -23.34 -36.52
N ASP A 38 22.33 -24.05 -36.49
CA ASP A 38 21.03 -23.46 -36.23
C ASP A 38 21.06 -22.69 -34.89
N PRO A 39 20.47 -21.49 -34.82
CA PRO A 39 20.46 -20.71 -33.60
C PRO A 39 19.73 -21.43 -32.47
N ILE A 40 20.25 -21.27 -31.26
CA ILE A 40 19.56 -21.67 -30.03
C ILE A 40 19.05 -20.41 -29.34
N ASP A 41 17.76 -20.39 -29.00
CA ASP A 41 17.17 -19.34 -28.18
C ASP A 41 17.61 -19.50 -26.72
N VAL A 42 18.22 -18.45 -26.18
CA VAL A 42 18.56 -18.34 -24.75
C VAL A 42 17.63 -17.32 -24.11
N ILE A 43 16.94 -17.75 -23.07
CA ILE A 43 16.04 -16.92 -22.27
C ILE A 43 16.63 -16.77 -20.88
N VAL A 44 16.95 -15.54 -20.50
CA VAL A 44 17.40 -15.18 -19.15
C VAL A 44 16.23 -14.52 -18.43
N LYS A 45 15.81 -15.11 -17.31
CA LYS A 45 14.83 -14.51 -16.40
C LYS A 45 15.56 -13.84 -15.25
N VAL A 46 15.21 -12.59 -14.96
CA VAL A 46 15.73 -11.86 -13.80
C VAL A 46 14.85 -12.19 -12.60
N ILE A 47 15.48 -12.56 -11.48
CA ILE A 47 14.78 -12.86 -10.23
C ILE A 47 14.69 -11.57 -9.43
N ASP A 48 13.52 -11.32 -8.86
CA ASP A 48 13.23 -10.17 -8.01
C ASP A 48 14.13 -10.12 -6.77
N GLN A 49 14.42 -8.92 -6.30
CA GLN A 49 15.02 -8.63 -5.00
C GLN A 49 14.12 -7.66 -4.25
N ASN A 50 14.22 -7.60 -2.93
CA ASN A 50 13.45 -6.64 -2.13
C ASN A 50 14.24 -5.34 -1.97
N ASP A 51 14.39 -4.61 -3.06
CA ASP A 51 15.17 -3.37 -3.11
C ASP A 51 14.31 -2.11 -3.31
N ASN A 52 13.00 -2.28 -3.45
CA ASN A 52 12.03 -1.20 -3.36
C ASN A 52 11.27 -1.28 -2.04
N LYS A 53 10.79 -0.13 -1.59
CA LYS A 53 10.05 -0.02 -0.33
C LYS A 53 8.61 0.40 -0.61
N PRO A 54 7.66 0.04 0.27
CA PRO A 54 6.28 0.49 0.14
C PRO A 54 6.21 2.01 0.13
N THR A 55 5.48 2.56 -0.84
CA THR A 55 5.35 4.01 -1.01
C THR A 55 3.87 4.41 -1.04
N PHE A 56 3.50 5.37 -0.20
CA PHE A 56 2.15 5.96 -0.20
C PHE A 56 1.99 6.94 -1.35
N ALA A 57 0.78 7.02 -1.91
CA ALA A 57 0.45 8.00 -2.95
C ALA A 57 0.52 9.46 -2.46
N GLN A 58 0.40 9.67 -1.14
CA GLN A 58 0.44 10.97 -0.49
C GLN A 58 1.23 10.89 0.80
N ASN A 59 1.96 11.96 1.14
CA ASN A 59 2.66 12.08 2.43
C ASN A 59 1.71 12.34 3.60
N THR A 60 0.53 12.91 3.31
CA THR A 60 -0.49 13.26 4.29
C THR A 60 -1.87 12.93 3.75
N PHE A 61 -2.67 12.22 4.53
CA PHE A 61 -4.09 11.96 4.28
C PHE A 61 -4.93 12.75 5.29
N LEU A 62 -6.08 13.27 4.84
CA LEU A 62 -6.99 14.03 5.69
C LEU A 62 -8.32 13.27 5.80
N GLY A 63 -8.83 13.12 7.02
CA GLY A 63 -10.11 12.49 7.30
C GLY A 63 -10.90 13.24 8.35
N GLU A 64 -12.17 12.89 8.49
CA GLU A 64 -13.07 13.45 9.49
C GLU A 64 -13.75 12.32 10.27
N VAL A 65 -13.98 12.52 11.56
CA VAL A 65 -14.63 11.53 12.42
C VAL A 65 -15.56 12.24 13.42
N PRO A 66 -16.85 11.89 13.48
CA PRO A 66 -17.75 12.43 14.50
C PRO A 66 -17.32 12.04 15.92
N GLU A 67 -17.47 12.93 16.89
CA GLU A 67 -17.08 12.64 18.29
C GLU A 67 -17.89 11.50 18.95
N ALA A 68 -19.16 11.30 18.57
CA ALA A 68 -20.00 10.20 19.04
C ALA A 68 -19.94 8.97 18.13
N SER A 69 -18.81 8.77 17.45
CA SER A 69 -18.60 7.60 16.60
C SER A 69 -18.55 6.32 17.42
N PRO A 70 -19.25 5.25 17.00
CA PRO A 70 -19.11 3.95 17.63
C PRO A 70 -17.74 3.34 17.32
N THR A 71 -17.28 2.43 18.19
CA THR A 71 -16.18 1.52 17.87
C THR A 71 -16.46 0.79 16.56
N ASP A 72 -15.40 0.46 15.83
CA ASP A 72 -15.39 -0.15 14.49
C ASP A 72 -15.88 0.73 13.34
N LEU A 73 -16.27 1.99 13.58
CA LEU A 73 -16.56 2.92 12.48
C LEU A 73 -15.32 3.11 11.60
N GLU A 74 -15.46 2.88 10.29
CA GLU A 74 -14.43 3.16 9.29
C GLU A 74 -14.31 4.66 9.06
N VAL A 75 -13.09 5.19 9.21
CA VAL A 75 -12.81 6.62 9.11
C VAL A 75 -12.19 6.96 7.76
N ILE A 76 -11.12 6.26 7.40
CA ILE A 76 -10.37 6.51 6.17
C ILE A 76 -9.60 5.26 5.77
N LYS A 77 -9.35 5.08 4.48
CA LYS A 77 -8.42 4.07 3.95
C LYS A 77 -7.16 4.77 3.44
N VAL A 78 -5.99 4.27 3.84
CA VAL A 78 -4.71 4.63 3.24
C VAL A 78 -4.18 3.48 2.39
N GLU A 79 -3.35 3.81 1.40
CA GLU A 79 -2.84 2.83 0.46
C GLU A 79 -1.38 3.15 0.11
N ALA A 80 -0.54 2.14 0.25
CA ALA A 80 0.84 2.11 -0.21
C ALA A 80 0.98 1.04 -1.31
N THR A 81 1.94 1.25 -2.19
CA THR A 81 2.29 0.33 -3.29
C THR A 81 3.77 0.01 -3.24
N ASP A 82 4.12 -1.22 -3.62
CA ASP A 82 5.49 -1.65 -3.86
C ASP A 82 5.63 -2.04 -5.34
N ILE A 83 6.77 -1.70 -5.95
CA ILE A 83 7.04 -1.98 -7.37
C ILE A 83 7.78 -3.30 -7.58
N ASP A 84 8.24 -3.94 -6.50
CA ASP A 84 8.80 -5.29 -6.50
C ASP A 84 7.76 -6.31 -7.00
N GLN A 85 8.20 -7.54 -7.27
CA GLN A 85 7.38 -8.51 -8.00
C GLN A 85 6.03 -8.75 -7.31
N PRO A 86 4.89 -8.57 -8.01
CA PRO A 86 3.57 -8.71 -7.42
C PRO A 86 3.29 -10.15 -6.98
N ASN A 87 2.50 -10.31 -5.92
CA ASN A 87 2.13 -11.61 -5.32
C ASN A 87 3.34 -12.39 -4.77
N THR A 88 4.38 -11.68 -4.33
CA THR A 88 5.51 -12.25 -3.59
C THR A 88 5.63 -11.56 -2.24
N ALA A 89 6.52 -12.07 -1.37
CA ALA A 89 6.78 -11.41 -0.10
C ALA A 89 7.33 -9.98 -0.30
N ASN A 90 8.08 -9.73 -1.38
CA ASN A 90 8.68 -8.44 -1.67
C ASN A 90 7.64 -7.33 -1.91
N SER A 91 6.40 -7.70 -2.25
CA SER A 91 5.28 -6.76 -2.42
C SER A 91 4.10 -7.02 -1.47
N ASP A 92 4.23 -7.93 -0.49
CA ASP A 92 3.17 -8.20 0.51
C ASP A 92 3.21 -7.17 1.63
N ILE A 93 2.48 -6.08 1.42
CA ILE A 93 2.43 -4.94 2.34
C ILE A 93 1.55 -5.24 3.57
N ARG A 94 2.07 -4.90 4.75
CA ARG A 94 1.31 -4.78 6.00
C ARG A 94 1.34 -3.38 6.58
N TYR A 95 0.20 -2.95 7.11
CA TYR A 95 0.03 -1.64 7.72
C TYR A 95 0.00 -1.71 9.25
N ARG A 96 0.55 -0.69 9.91
CA ARG A 96 0.41 -0.49 11.37
C ARG A 96 0.38 0.99 11.73
N LEU A 97 -0.30 1.32 12.83
CA LEU A 97 -0.17 2.63 13.47
C LEU A 97 1.03 2.58 14.39
N ILE A 98 1.99 3.48 14.18
CA ILE A 98 3.19 3.56 15.03
C ILE A 98 3.12 4.76 16.00
N SER A 99 2.23 5.71 15.75
CA SER A 99 2.01 6.86 16.62
C SER A 99 0.61 7.43 16.46
N GLN A 100 0.07 7.95 17.56
CA GLN A 100 -1.12 8.79 17.62
C GLN A 100 -0.79 10.00 18.50
N GLU A 101 -1.02 11.19 17.99
CA GLU A 101 -1.01 12.43 18.75
C GLU A 101 -2.41 13.06 18.73
N PRO A 102 -2.93 13.57 19.87
CA PRO A 102 -2.32 13.56 21.19
C PRO A 102 -2.13 12.14 21.77
N GLN A 103 -1.02 11.93 22.47
CA GLN A 103 -0.82 10.74 23.30
C GLN A 103 -1.86 10.69 24.42
N LEU A 104 -2.52 9.54 24.55
CA LEU A 104 -3.51 9.29 25.58
C LEU A 104 -2.96 8.31 26.62
N PRO A 105 -3.51 8.30 27.85
CA PRO A 105 -3.07 7.38 28.90
C PRO A 105 -3.40 5.90 28.62
N SER A 106 -4.29 5.64 27.66
CA SER A 106 -4.78 4.31 27.25
C SER A 106 -4.29 3.94 25.85
N ASP A 107 -4.74 2.80 25.34
CA ASP A 107 -4.55 2.40 23.94
C ASP A 107 -5.02 3.48 22.95
N PHE A 108 -4.49 3.42 21.72
CA PHE A 108 -4.88 4.32 20.64
C PHE A 108 -6.40 4.29 20.41
N LEU A 109 -6.98 5.46 20.14
CA LEU A 109 -8.41 5.57 19.79
C LEU A 109 -8.68 5.09 18.37
N PHE A 110 -7.63 4.90 17.58
CA PHE A 110 -7.71 4.38 16.23
C PHE A 110 -6.89 3.10 16.09
N VAL A 111 -7.36 2.22 15.22
CA VAL A 111 -6.64 1.01 14.79
C VAL A 111 -6.64 0.96 13.27
N ILE A 112 -5.62 0.36 12.67
CA ILE A 112 -5.55 0.12 11.23
C ILE A 112 -5.62 -1.36 10.94
N ASN A 113 -6.40 -1.73 9.93
CA ASN A 113 -6.40 -3.08 9.42
C ASN A 113 -5.07 -3.35 8.67
N PRO A 114 -4.31 -4.38 9.06
CA PRO A 114 -2.96 -4.60 8.54
C PRO A 114 -2.92 -5.01 7.07
N VAL A 115 -4.04 -5.42 6.47
CA VAL A 115 -4.09 -5.87 5.07
C VAL A 115 -4.69 -4.79 4.18
N THR A 116 -5.76 -4.15 4.63
CA THR A 116 -6.57 -3.24 3.79
C THR A 116 -6.19 -1.77 3.94
N GLY A 117 -5.43 -1.41 4.98
CA GLY A 117 -5.09 -0.02 5.27
C GLY A 117 -6.28 0.83 5.77
N VAL A 118 -7.41 0.19 6.09
CA VAL A 118 -8.59 0.87 6.65
C VAL A 118 -8.35 1.21 8.12
N ILE A 119 -8.47 2.49 8.46
CA ILE A 119 -8.40 3.01 9.82
C ILE A 119 -9.81 3.08 10.40
N ARG A 120 -9.98 2.55 11.61
CA ARG A 120 -11.25 2.49 12.36
C ARG A 120 -11.11 3.11 13.74
N VAL A 121 -12.24 3.54 14.30
CA VAL A 121 -12.35 3.88 15.73
C VAL A 121 -12.19 2.60 16.55
N ASN A 122 -11.23 2.59 17.46
CA ASN A 122 -10.90 1.46 18.34
C ASN A 122 -11.54 1.59 19.72
N ALA A 123 -11.65 2.81 20.24
CA ALA A 123 -12.19 3.07 21.57
C ALA A 123 -12.99 4.37 21.60
N SER A 124 -13.95 4.45 22.53
CA SER A 124 -14.66 5.69 22.85
C SER A 124 -13.73 6.73 23.44
N GLY A 125 -14.10 8.01 23.37
CA GLY A 125 -13.35 9.11 23.98
C GLY A 125 -12.87 10.18 23.01
N LEU A 126 -13.40 10.17 21.78
CA LEU A 126 -13.34 11.33 20.91
C LEU A 126 -14.17 12.44 21.55
N ASP A 127 -13.55 13.61 21.69
CA ASP A 127 -14.12 14.79 22.31
C ASP A 127 -13.54 15.97 21.54
N ARG A 128 -14.40 16.63 20.75
CA ARG A 128 -13.95 17.69 19.86
C ARG A 128 -13.44 18.90 20.64
N GLU A 129 -14.10 19.27 21.73
CA GLU A 129 -13.73 20.42 22.55
C GLU A 129 -12.36 20.22 23.21
N LYS A 130 -12.02 18.98 23.57
CA LYS A 130 -10.73 18.65 24.17
C LYS A 130 -9.63 18.44 23.13
N TYR A 131 -9.91 17.63 22.10
CA TYR A 131 -8.95 17.24 21.06
C TYR A 131 -9.63 17.29 19.67
N PRO A 132 -9.62 18.46 19.00
CA PRO A 132 -10.30 18.63 17.72
C PRO A 132 -9.57 17.94 16.56
N THR A 133 -8.35 17.47 16.76
CA THR A 133 -7.54 16.84 15.73
C THR A 133 -6.65 15.75 16.30
N TYR A 134 -6.57 14.64 15.59
CA TYR A 134 -5.60 13.57 15.82
C TYR A 134 -4.65 13.46 14.64
N THR A 135 -3.35 13.36 14.92
CA THR A 135 -2.33 13.03 13.92
C THR A 135 -1.84 11.62 14.15
N LEU A 136 -2.06 10.75 13.17
CA LEU A 136 -1.57 9.38 13.17
C LEU A 136 -0.35 9.29 12.26
N VAL A 137 0.61 8.44 12.65
CA VAL A 137 1.67 7.99 11.74
C VAL A 137 1.39 6.54 11.37
N VAL A 138 1.14 6.33 10.09
CA VAL A 138 0.95 5.00 9.51
C VAL A 138 2.26 4.55 8.90
N GLN A 139 2.65 3.31 9.19
CA GLN A 139 3.74 2.63 8.51
C GLN A 139 3.18 1.52 7.63
N ALA A 140 3.69 1.43 6.40
CA ALA A 140 3.55 0.28 5.51
C ALA A 140 4.90 -0.43 5.41
N ALA A 141 4.89 -1.76 5.48
CA ALA A 141 6.09 -2.58 5.41
C ALA A 141 5.86 -3.79 4.50
N ASP A 142 6.80 -4.07 3.60
CA ASP A 142 6.78 -5.28 2.75
C ASP A 142 7.15 -6.53 3.57
N MET A 143 7.34 -7.68 2.91
CA MET A 143 7.73 -8.94 3.54
C MET A 143 6.79 -9.36 4.67
N ALA A 144 5.48 -9.17 4.43
CA ALA A 144 4.44 -9.40 5.43
C ALA A 144 4.65 -8.60 6.73
N GLY A 145 5.26 -7.41 6.65
CA GLY A 145 5.46 -6.49 7.76
C GLY A 145 6.87 -6.47 8.35
N GLU A 146 7.79 -7.28 7.83
CA GLU A 146 9.13 -7.50 8.40
C GLU A 146 10.27 -6.96 7.54
N GLY A 147 9.99 -6.29 6.42
CA GLY A 147 11.01 -5.81 5.49
C GLY A 147 11.12 -4.28 5.41
N LEU A 148 11.24 -3.72 4.20
CA LEU A 148 11.46 -2.29 4.02
C LEU A 148 10.17 -1.52 4.34
N THR A 149 10.34 -0.27 4.79
CA THR A 149 9.23 0.51 5.34
C THR A 149 9.07 1.87 4.68
N GLY A 150 7.82 2.27 4.51
CA GLY A 150 7.39 3.62 4.16
C GLY A 150 6.39 4.15 5.17
N GLU A 151 6.30 5.47 5.30
CA GLU A 151 5.45 6.12 6.30
C GLU A 151 4.64 7.26 5.69
N ALA A 152 3.45 7.49 6.23
CA ALA A 152 2.59 8.62 5.91
C ALA A 152 1.86 9.15 7.14
N LYS A 153 1.50 10.43 7.11
CA LYS A 153 0.68 11.06 8.15
C LYS A 153 -0.80 10.95 7.82
N VAL A 154 -1.64 10.73 8.82
CA VAL A 154 -3.10 10.86 8.69
C VAL A 154 -3.56 11.89 9.71
N ILE A 155 -4.22 12.94 9.25
CA ILE A 155 -4.77 13.99 10.12
C ILE A 155 -6.28 13.81 10.12
N LEU A 156 -6.83 13.48 11.29
CA LEU A 156 -8.25 13.27 11.52
C LEU A 156 -8.82 14.46 12.28
N THR A 157 -9.76 15.17 11.67
CA THR A 157 -10.52 16.23 12.32
C THR A 157 -11.74 15.64 13.02
N VAL A 158 -11.91 15.94 14.30
CA VAL A 158 -13.10 15.54 15.04
C VAL A 158 -14.23 16.51 14.71
N THR A 159 -15.37 16.01 14.27
CA THR A 159 -16.55 16.81 13.94
C THR A 159 -17.62 16.68 15.00
N GLU A 160 -18.49 17.69 15.11
CA GLU A 160 -19.69 17.58 15.94
C GLU A 160 -20.54 16.41 15.45
N SER A 161 -21.09 15.66 16.39
CA SER A 161 -22.03 14.61 16.02
C SER A 161 -23.32 15.25 15.53
N ASN A 162 -23.64 15.09 14.26
CA ASN A 162 -24.89 15.59 13.73
C ASN A 162 -26.03 14.66 14.18
N ASP A 163 -26.58 14.91 15.37
CA ASP A 163 -27.77 14.23 15.93
C ASP A 163 -29.08 14.62 15.20
N ASN A 164 -29.01 14.87 13.90
CA ASN A 164 -30.15 15.31 13.12
C ASN A 164 -30.23 14.55 11.79
N ALA A 165 -30.46 13.24 11.89
CA ALA A 165 -31.26 12.58 10.88
C ALA A 165 -32.67 13.21 10.95
N PRO A 166 -33.23 13.79 9.86
CA PRO A 166 -34.62 14.18 9.91
C PRO A 166 -35.45 12.91 10.10
N ALA A 167 -36.12 12.78 11.25
CA ALA A 167 -37.18 11.82 11.40
C ALA A 167 -38.17 12.06 10.24
N SER A 168 -38.41 11.01 9.45
CA SER A 168 -39.45 10.96 8.46
C SER A 168 -40.74 11.56 9.03
N THR A 169 -41.09 12.76 8.57
CA THR A 169 -42.46 13.25 8.64
C THR A 169 -42.87 13.47 7.20
N GLN A 170 -43.41 12.39 6.59
CA GLN A 170 -44.34 12.63 5.50
C GLN A 170 -45.38 13.63 6.01
N PRO A 171 -45.63 14.75 5.32
CA PRO A 171 -46.79 15.54 5.67
C PRO A 171 -48.02 14.67 5.41
N SER A 172 -48.75 14.33 6.47
CA SER A 172 -50.11 13.83 6.35
C SER A 172 -50.93 14.95 5.69
N VAL A 173 -51.15 14.82 4.39
CA VAL A 173 -52.05 15.70 3.65
C VAL A 173 -53.47 15.28 4.03
N SER A 174 -54.04 15.97 5.01
CA SER A 174 -55.49 15.96 5.24
C SER A 174 -56.13 16.88 4.20
N THR A 175 -56.66 16.32 3.12
CA THR A 175 -57.56 17.07 2.23
C THR A 175 -59.01 16.80 2.63
N THR A 176 -59.67 17.80 3.19
CA THR A 176 -61.13 17.85 3.29
C THR A 176 -61.68 18.40 1.97
N TYR A 177 -62.56 17.64 1.31
CA TYR A 177 -63.43 18.18 0.26
C TYR A 177 -64.87 18.29 0.81
N PHE A 178 -65.52 19.40 0.47
CA PHE A 178 -66.93 19.70 0.69
C PHE A 178 -67.85 18.79 -0.12
#